data_AF-A0AAV6TJF1-F1
#
_entry.id   AF-A0AAV6TJF1-F1
#
_cell.length_a   1.000
_cell.length_b   1.000
_cell.length_c   1.000
_cell.angle_alpha   90.00
_cell.angle_beta   90.00
_cell.angle_gamma   90.00
#
_symmetry.space_group_name_H-M   'P 1'
#
loop_
_entity.id
_entity.type
_entity.pdbx_description
1 polymer ?
#
loop_
_entity_poly.entity_id
_entity_poly.type
_entity_poly.pdbx_seq_one_letter_code
_entity_poly.pdbx_strand_id
1 'polypeptide(L)'
;MGDFPTFTNLEQLDASFNQHSIGLPFNTETCTIQTLFEGVNVDPTLINRVTDPNTPDREKSALINHWMTEYFKVAAARKAPYWMLGNHFRRTCITEIMKPDYDEITGWVRDDNTMAECPIAKVTAYSNLSLQFRENIQTVLILSEFNSGEGEVPEELHVNAETLVGLNRILTAIIEKRRAALGNRPANAGTGCQHYPYLVDFIASGNNQPLIDSKKRTKGVGGIIGVQGNANLEELEELDATGVVKHGRLLLTTALAEYSRLNGNLPAGIRNRREPEMVRALLELDAMNAEGKVDNSVYRQQIGNLVIIFNFYLHCRAAGIINGANPPVNVFKRLNLTLHAIGTKIQGRAKTNMMLTRAGAPISNLVNLLNVTGSKHQPPYCLNSRRVYDLVSVFGIIK
;
A
#
# COMPACT_ATOMS: atom_id res chain seq x y z
N MET A 1 20.05 -15.06 -29.07
CA MET A 1 19.24 -14.63 -27.90
C MET A 1 18.37 -13.47 -28.35
N GLY A 2 17.06 -13.69 -28.50
CA GLY A 2 16.14 -12.72 -29.13
C GLY A 2 15.92 -11.45 -28.31
N ASP A 3 15.44 -10.40 -28.95
CA ASP A 3 15.01 -9.16 -28.30
C ASP A 3 13.71 -9.34 -27.51
N PHE A 4 13.46 -8.43 -26.56
CA PHE A 4 12.16 -8.37 -25.91
C PHE A 4 11.06 -8.12 -26.96
N PRO A 5 9.85 -8.65 -26.76
CA PRO A 5 8.78 -8.46 -27.72
C PRO A 5 8.48 -6.96 -27.90
N THR A 6 8.13 -6.60 -29.13
CA THR A 6 7.85 -5.21 -29.50
C THR A 6 6.42 -5.13 -29.98
N PHE A 7 5.56 -4.67 -29.08
CA PHE A 7 4.16 -4.34 -29.33
C PHE A 7 3.90 -2.95 -28.75
N THR A 8 3.04 -2.16 -29.39
CA THR A 8 2.70 -0.79 -28.98
C THR A 8 1.21 -0.62 -28.68
N ASN A 9 0.39 -1.64 -28.95
CA ASN A 9 -1.05 -1.61 -28.72
C ASN A 9 -1.60 -3.01 -28.36
N LEU A 10 -2.89 -3.06 -28.02
CA LEU A 10 -3.56 -4.29 -27.60
C LEU A 10 -3.63 -5.34 -28.71
N GLU A 11 -3.85 -4.94 -29.96
CA GLU A 11 -3.96 -5.85 -31.10
C GLU A 11 -2.64 -6.61 -31.34
N GLN A 12 -1.52 -5.90 -31.34
CA GLN A 12 -0.19 -6.50 -31.48
C GLN A 12 0.17 -7.39 -30.28
N LEU A 13 -0.22 -6.96 -29.07
CA LEU A 13 -0.07 -7.78 -27.87
C LEU A 13 -0.85 -9.10 -28.02
N ASP A 14 -2.11 -9.04 -28.46
CA ASP A 14 -2.98 -10.21 -28.58
C ASP A 14 -2.47 -11.18 -29.63
N ALA A 15 -2.10 -10.69 -30.82
CA ALA A 15 -1.52 -11.51 -31.87
C ALA A 15 -0.23 -12.22 -31.39
N SER A 16 0.66 -11.46 -30.74
CA SER A 16 1.94 -11.99 -30.27
C SER A 16 1.77 -12.96 -29.11
N PHE A 17 0.91 -12.64 -28.14
CA PHE A 17 0.61 -13.47 -26.99
C PHE A 17 -0.02 -14.79 -27.44
N ASN A 18 -1.06 -14.74 -28.27
CA ASN A 18 -1.72 -15.94 -28.80
C ASN A 18 -0.74 -16.87 -29.52
N GLN A 19 0.20 -16.33 -30.30
CA GLN A 19 1.25 -17.11 -30.95
C GLN A 19 2.21 -17.75 -29.94
N HIS A 20 2.63 -17.03 -28.91
CA HIS A 20 3.50 -17.54 -27.85
C HIS A 20 2.81 -18.54 -26.92
N SER A 21 1.48 -18.52 -26.93
CA SER A 21 0.66 -19.23 -25.99
C SER A 21 -0.04 -20.45 -26.60
N ILE A 22 0.28 -20.78 -27.86
CA ILE A 22 -0.18 -22.00 -28.54
C ILE A 22 0.22 -23.22 -27.70
N GLY A 23 -0.77 -24.05 -27.36
CA GLY A 23 -0.56 -25.27 -26.58
C GLY A 23 -0.54 -25.07 -25.05
N LEU A 24 -0.76 -23.86 -24.55
CA LEU A 24 -0.97 -23.63 -23.12
C LEU A 24 -2.47 -23.76 -22.77
N PRO A 25 -2.82 -24.54 -21.72
CA PRO A 25 -4.20 -24.72 -21.30
C PRO A 25 -4.66 -23.52 -20.45
N PHE A 26 -4.99 -22.40 -21.09
CA PHE A 26 -5.57 -21.29 -20.36
C PHE A 26 -6.99 -21.63 -19.91
N ASN A 27 -7.25 -21.38 -18.64
CA ASN A 27 -8.59 -21.47 -18.08
C ASN A 27 -9.19 -20.07 -17.97
N THR A 28 -10.30 -19.84 -18.66
CA THR A 28 -11.11 -18.61 -18.57
C THR A 28 -12.46 -18.85 -17.90
N GLU A 29 -12.78 -20.08 -17.51
CA GLU A 29 -14.05 -20.45 -16.87
C GLU A 29 -14.03 -20.15 -15.37
N THR A 30 -12.88 -20.33 -14.72
CA THR A 30 -12.73 -20.15 -13.26
C THR A 30 -12.08 -18.82 -12.86
N CYS A 31 -11.43 -18.13 -13.82
CA CYS A 31 -10.68 -16.91 -13.60
C CYS A 31 -11.09 -15.83 -14.59
N THR A 32 -11.33 -14.61 -14.09
CA THR A 32 -11.57 -13.42 -14.94
C THR A 32 -10.31 -12.95 -15.68
N ILE A 33 -9.15 -13.51 -15.34
CA ILE A 33 -7.84 -13.21 -15.93
C ILE A 33 -7.28 -14.51 -16.52
N GLN A 34 -6.59 -14.41 -17.67
CA GLN A 34 -5.96 -15.56 -18.32
C GLN A 34 -4.81 -16.13 -17.46
N THR A 35 -5.05 -17.30 -16.89
CA THR A 35 -4.13 -18.07 -16.04
C THR A 35 -4.11 -19.53 -16.48
N LEU A 36 -3.21 -20.35 -15.92
CA LEU A 36 -3.18 -21.81 -16.12
C LEU A 36 -3.97 -22.53 -15.01
N PHE A 37 -4.84 -21.79 -14.31
CA PHE A 37 -5.44 -22.24 -13.07
C PHE A 37 -6.68 -23.10 -13.33
N GLU A 38 -6.62 -24.38 -13.00
CA GLU A 38 -7.75 -25.30 -13.12
C GLU A 38 -8.43 -25.59 -11.77
N GLY A 39 -7.84 -25.11 -10.66
CA GLY A 39 -8.34 -25.31 -9.30
C GLY A 39 -7.20 -25.38 -8.27
N VAL A 40 -7.51 -25.12 -6.99
CA VAL A 40 -6.59 -25.40 -5.88
C VAL A 40 -6.93 -26.77 -5.32
N ASN A 41 -6.02 -27.73 -5.42
CA ASN A 41 -6.07 -28.89 -4.54
C ASN A 41 -5.07 -28.68 -3.41
N VAL A 42 -5.57 -28.41 -2.20
CA VAL A 42 -4.73 -28.37 -1.00
C VAL A 42 -4.67 -29.78 -0.44
N ASP A 43 -3.49 -30.41 -0.53
CA ASP A 43 -3.27 -31.73 0.05
C ASP A 43 -3.68 -31.74 1.55
N PRO A 44 -4.66 -32.57 1.97
CA PRO A 44 -5.08 -32.66 3.36
C PRO A 44 -3.94 -33.00 4.32
N THR A 45 -2.93 -33.73 3.85
CA THR A 45 -1.73 -34.05 4.66
C THR A 45 -0.89 -32.81 4.94
N LEU A 46 -0.86 -31.83 4.03
CA LEU A 46 -0.19 -30.55 4.24
C LEU A 46 -0.91 -29.72 5.31
N ILE A 47 -2.24 -29.69 5.31
CA ILE A 47 -3.04 -29.02 6.34
C ILE A 47 -2.70 -29.62 7.70
N ASN A 48 -2.81 -30.94 7.84
CA ASN A 48 -2.57 -31.63 9.10
C ASN A 48 -1.17 -31.35 9.67
N ARG A 49 -0.13 -31.39 8.82
CA ARG A 49 1.25 -31.11 9.23
C ARG A 49 1.48 -29.63 9.60
N VAL A 50 0.87 -28.70 8.88
CA VAL A 50 1.00 -27.27 9.20
C VAL A 50 0.28 -26.92 10.51
N THR A 51 -0.84 -27.59 10.81
CA THR A 51 -1.61 -27.36 12.04
C THR A 51 -1.11 -28.15 13.25
N ASP A 52 -0.31 -29.19 13.06
CA ASP A 52 0.23 -30.00 14.16
C ASP A 52 1.15 -29.14 15.06
N PRO A 53 0.85 -29.01 16.37
CA PRO A 53 1.69 -28.27 17.30
C PRO A 53 3.12 -28.83 17.40
N ASN A 54 3.32 -30.12 17.10
CA ASN A 54 4.64 -30.79 17.17
C ASN A 54 5.51 -30.56 15.92
N THR A 55 4.94 -30.07 14.81
CA THR A 55 5.73 -29.81 13.60
C THR A 55 6.57 -28.54 13.79
N PRO A 56 7.90 -28.57 13.55
CA PRO A 56 8.76 -27.40 13.70
C PRO A 56 8.38 -26.24 12.78
N ASP A 57 8.47 -24.99 13.25
CA ASP A 57 8.10 -23.79 12.47
C ASP A 57 8.85 -23.67 11.13
N ARG A 58 10.11 -24.13 11.10
CA ARG A 58 10.92 -24.17 9.87
C ARG A 58 10.30 -25.10 8.83
N GLU A 59 9.75 -26.22 9.27
CA GLU A 59 9.08 -27.20 8.41
C GLU A 59 7.73 -26.69 7.95
N LYS A 60 6.92 -26.12 8.87
CA LYS A 60 5.66 -25.45 8.53
C LYS A 60 5.86 -24.39 7.45
N SER A 61 6.88 -23.54 7.62
CA SER A 61 7.24 -22.51 6.64
C SER A 61 7.64 -23.10 5.28
N ALA A 62 8.36 -24.22 5.27
CA ALA A 62 8.77 -24.88 4.03
C ALA A 62 7.56 -25.47 3.28
N LEU A 63 6.63 -26.09 4.01
CA LEU A 63 5.39 -26.65 3.45
C LEU A 63 4.50 -25.54 2.86
N ILE A 64 4.28 -24.46 3.61
CA ILE A 64 3.49 -23.30 3.13
C ILE A 64 4.14 -22.69 1.88
N ASN A 65 5.46 -22.50 1.87
CA ASN A 65 6.17 -21.95 0.72
C ASN A 65 6.07 -22.87 -0.50
N HIS A 66 6.12 -24.19 -0.31
CA HIS A 66 5.94 -25.15 -1.41
C HIS A 66 4.53 -25.07 -1.99
N TRP A 67 3.51 -25.10 -1.14
CA TRP A 67 2.13 -24.98 -1.58
C TRP A 67 1.86 -23.65 -2.31
N MET A 68 2.31 -22.52 -1.76
CA MET A 68 2.17 -21.22 -2.42
C MET A 68 2.93 -21.18 -3.76
N THR A 69 4.09 -21.82 -3.86
CA THR A 69 4.83 -21.93 -5.12
C THR A 69 4.00 -22.65 -6.18
N GLU A 70 3.42 -23.81 -5.85
CA GLU A 70 2.59 -24.56 -6.80
C GLU A 70 1.33 -23.78 -7.19
N TYR A 71 0.68 -23.12 -6.22
CA TYR A 71 -0.48 -22.26 -6.48
C TYR A 71 -0.14 -21.09 -7.42
N PHE A 72 0.89 -20.30 -7.12
CA PHE A 72 1.22 -19.12 -7.92
C PHE A 72 1.75 -19.47 -9.32
N LYS A 73 2.37 -20.63 -9.52
CA LYS A 73 2.77 -21.10 -10.86
C LYS A 73 1.59 -21.16 -11.82
N VAL A 74 0.42 -21.59 -11.36
CA VAL A 74 -0.77 -21.72 -12.20
C VAL A 74 -1.67 -20.50 -12.15
N ALA A 75 -1.78 -19.84 -10.99
CA ALA A 75 -2.66 -18.69 -10.76
C ALA A 75 -2.11 -17.34 -11.25
N ALA A 76 -0.82 -17.24 -11.59
CA ALA A 76 -0.25 -15.97 -12.06
C ALA A 76 -0.86 -15.55 -13.41
N ALA A 77 -1.31 -14.28 -13.47
CA ALA A 77 -1.72 -13.64 -14.71
C ALA A 77 -0.61 -13.73 -15.75
N ARG A 78 -0.95 -14.09 -17.00
CA ARG A 78 0.05 -14.26 -18.07
C ARG A 78 0.12 -13.06 -19.00
N LYS A 79 -1.04 -12.51 -19.40
CA LYS A 79 -1.09 -11.42 -20.38
C LYS A 79 -0.46 -10.12 -19.86
N ALA A 80 -0.79 -9.70 -18.63
CA ALA A 80 -0.26 -8.46 -18.06
C ALA A 80 1.28 -8.48 -17.87
N PRO A 81 1.90 -9.52 -17.27
CA PRO A 81 3.36 -9.62 -17.23
C PRO A 81 4.02 -9.74 -18.61
N TYR A 82 3.35 -10.36 -19.58
CA TYR A 82 3.83 -10.40 -20.96
C TYR A 82 3.90 -8.99 -21.54
N TRP A 83 2.84 -8.20 -21.39
CA TRP A 83 2.80 -6.79 -21.78
C TRP A 83 3.90 -5.96 -21.08
N MET A 84 4.11 -6.16 -19.79
CA MET A 84 5.16 -5.45 -19.03
C MET A 84 6.59 -5.79 -19.48
N LEU A 85 6.82 -6.98 -20.07
CA LEU A 85 8.11 -7.34 -20.69
C LEU A 85 8.37 -6.61 -22.01
N GLY A 86 7.31 -6.11 -22.66
CA GLY A 86 7.38 -5.43 -23.94
C GLY A 86 8.28 -4.20 -23.92
N ASN A 87 8.98 -3.97 -25.03
CA ASN A 87 9.88 -2.82 -25.18
C ASN A 87 9.15 -1.48 -24.99
N HIS A 88 7.92 -1.35 -25.47
CA HIS A 88 7.14 -0.11 -25.37
C HIS A 88 6.77 0.23 -23.92
N PHE A 89 6.21 -0.73 -23.18
CA PHE A 89 5.88 -0.57 -21.75
C PHE A 89 7.12 -0.19 -20.95
N ARG A 90 8.20 -0.98 -21.11
CA ARG A 90 9.44 -0.80 -20.37
C ARG A 90 10.07 0.56 -20.64
N ARG A 91 10.18 0.98 -21.92
CA ARG A 91 10.76 2.27 -22.29
C ARG A 91 9.95 3.44 -21.75
N THR A 92 8.62 3.36 -21.80
CA THR A 92 7.74 4.40 -21.26
C THR A 92 7.98 4.58 -19.76
N CYS A 93 7.99 3.48 -19.00
CA CYS A 93 8.26 3.51 -17.57
C CYS A 93 9.67 3.97 -17.22
N ILE A 94 10.70 3.55 -17.98
CA ILE A 94 12.09 4.01 -17.80
C ILE A 94 12.20 5.51 -18.05
N THR A 95 11.59 6.00 -19.13
CA THR A 95 11.62 7.42 -19.49
C THR A 95 10.97 8.25 -18.39
N GLU A 96 9.84 7.78 -17.88
CA GLU A 96 9.12 8.44 -16.79
C GLU A 96 9.94 8.46 -15.50
N ILE A 97 10.37 7.29 -15.01
CA ILE A 97 11.04 7.19 -13.71
C ILE A 97 12.38 7.92 -13.70
N MET A 98 12.96 8.24 -14.85
CA MET A 98 14.23 8.97 -14.98
C MET A 98 14.07 10.50 -14.90
N LYS A 99 12.85 11.03 -14.84
CA LYS A 99 12.64 12.47 -14.66
C LYS A 99 13.25 12.97 -13.33
N PRO A 100 13.69 14.25 -13.27
CA PRO A 100 14.26 14.84 -12.06
C PRO A 100 13.32 14.81 -10.84
N ASP A 101 12.01 14.89 -11.06
CA ASP A 101 10.98 14.85 -10.00
C ASP A 101 11.11 13.62 -9.09
N TYR A 102 11.67 12.52 -9.58
CA TYR A 102 11.86 11.29 -8.82
C TYR A 102 13.26 11.15 -8.18
N ASP A 103 14.18 12.11 -8.33
CA ASP A 103 15.54 12.02 -7.79
C ASP A 103 15.56 11.91 -6.26
N GLU A 104 14.76 12.75 -5.59
CA GLU A 104 14.73 12.80 -4.13
C GLU A 104 14.25 11.47 -3.54
N ILE A 105 13.12 10.94 -4.02
CA ILE A 105 12.59 9.65 -3.58
C ILE A 105 13.52 8.49 -3.93
N THR A 106 14.26 8.57 -5.04
CA THR A 106 15.29 7.59 -5.40
C THR A 106 16.44 7.59 -4.38
N GLY A 107 16.81 8.77 -3.88
CA GLY A 107 17.73 8.93 -2.75
C GLY A 107 17.21 8.26 -1.49
N TRP A 108 15.95 8.52 -1.13
CA TRP A 108 15.31 7.92 0.06
C TRP A 108 15.33 6.39 0.07
N VAL A 109 15.20 5.73 -1.09
CA VAL A 109 15.29 4.25 -1.17
C VAL A 109 16.64 3.75 -0.62
N ARG A 110 17.72 4.49 -0.86
CA ARG A 110 19.06 4.13 -0.38
C ARG A 110 19.23 4.51 1.09
N ASP A 111 18.83 5.72 1.45
CA ASP A 111 19.15 6.33 2.74
C ASP A 111 18.25 5.82 3.88
N ASP A 112 17.00 5.45 3.57
CA ASP A 112 16.01 5.05 4.56
C ASP A 112 15.95 3.51 4.78
N ASN A 113 16.95 2.74 4.32
CA ASN A 113 16.93 1.28 4.43
C ASN A 113 17.02 0.75 5.88
N THR A 114 17.33 1.61 6.87
CA THR A 114 17.27 1.27 8.29
C THR A 114 16.02 1.82 8.98
N MET A 115 15.19 2.59 8.28
CA MET A 115 14.03 3.26 8.85
C MET A 115 12.91 2.25 9.17
N ALA A 116 12.52 2.20 10.44
CA ALA A 116 11.44 1.36 10.94
C ALA A 116 10.05 2.01 10.76
N GLU A 117 9.98 3.34 10.77
CA GLU A 117 8.74 4.08 10.63
C GLU A 117 8.93 5.26 9.68
N CYS A 118 8.12 5.32 8.62
CA CYS A 118 8.18 6.39 7.63
C CYS A 118 7.42 7.65 8.08
N PRO A 119 8.05 8.85 8.07
CA PRO A 119 7.35 10.10 8.33
C PRO A 119 6.16 10.30 7.38
N ILE A 120 5.04 10.83 7.89
CA ILE A 120 3.82 11.06 7.08
C ILE A 120 4.13 11.88 5.84
N ALA A 121 4.95 12.93 5.95
CA ALA A 121 5.35 13.77 4.81
C ALA A 121 6.00 12.95 3.67
N LYS A 122 6.89 12.01 3.99
CA LYS A 122 7.52 11.13 2.99
C LYS A 122 6.53 10.13 2.41
N VAL A 123 5.58 9.62 3.21
CA VAL A 123 4.50 8.74 2.71
C VAL A 123 3.58 9.50 1.76
N THR A 124 3.21 10.74 2.06
CA THR A 124 2.40 11.60 1.19
C THR A 124 3.13 11.93 -0.10
N ALA A 125 4.41 12.31 -0.02
CA ALA A 125 5.23 12.56 -1.21
C ALA A 125 5.33 11.33 -2.10
N TYR A 126 5.58 10.15 -1.51
CA TYR A 126 5.54 8.87 -2.23
C TYR A 126 4.19 8.63 -2.92
N SER A 127 3.08 8.84 -2.21
CA SER A 127 1.73 8.64 -2.77
C SER A 127 1.51 9.53 -3.99
N ASN A 128 1.79 10.82 -3.86
CA ASN A 128 1.65 11.79 -4.95
C ASN A 128 2.53 11.45 -6.16
N LEU A 129 3.81 11.13 -5.94
CA LEU A 129 4.74 10.74 -7.01
C LEU A 129 4.32 9.44 -7.70
N SER A 130 3.77 8.48 -6.95
CA SER A 130 3.28 7.22 -7.51
C SER A 130 2.03 7.40 -8.37
N LEU A 131 1.14 8.34 -7.99
CA LEU A 131 -0.03 8.74 -8.78
C LEU A 131 0.40 9.48 -10.04
N GLN A 132 1.28 10.48 -9.91
CA GLN A 132 1.86 11.20 -11.05
C GLN A 132 2.54 10.25 -12.04
N PHE A 133 3.32 9.27 -11.54
CA PHE A 133 3.93 8.25 -12.38
C PHE A 133 2.87 7.48 -13.18
N ARG A 134 1.81 7.01 -12.49
CA ARG A 134 0.70 6.27 -13.10
C ARG A 134 -0.02 7.09 -14.18
N GLU A 135 -0.31 8.36 -13.90
CA GLU A 135 -0.92 9.30 -14.84
C GLU A 135 -0.05 9.48 -16.10
N ASN A 136 1.25 9.65 -15.92
CA ASN A 136 2.17 9.88 -17.03
C ASN A 136 2.44 8.64 -17.90
N ILE A 137 2.16 7.43 -17.39
CA ILE A 137 2.30 6.18 -18.15
C ILE A 137 0.96 5.60 -18.62
N GLN A 138 -0.14 6.36 -18.56
CA GLN A 138 -1.49 5.86 -18.92
C GLN A 138 -1.55 5.21 -20.31
N THR A 139 -0.74 5.70 -21.27
CA THR A 139 -0.65 5.15 -22.62
C THR A 139 -0.25 3.67 -22.66
N VAL A 140 0.42 3.17 -21.62
CA VAL A 140 0.82 1.77 -21.50
C VAL A 140 0.03 1.01 -20.44
N LEU A 141 -0.93 1.64 -19.76
CA LEU A 141 -1.85 0.99 -18.81
C LEU A 141 -3.17 0.57 -19.50
N ILE A 142 -3.05 -0.11 -20.64
CA ILE A 142 -4.17 -0.43 -21.54
C ILE A 142 -4.98 -1.67 -21.13
N LEU A 143 -4.49 -2.45 -20.17
CA LEU A 143 -5.14 -3.67 -19.70
C LEU A 143 -6.00 -3.38 -18.46
N SER A 144 -7.18 -4.01 -18.37
CA SER A 144 -8.13 -3.78 -17.27
C SER A 144 -7.55 -4.18 -15.91
N GLU A 145 -6.63 -5.16 -15.88
CA GLU A 145 -5.92 -5.58 -14.68
C GLU A 145 -5.11 -4.45 -14.02
N PHE A 146 -4.74 -3.43 -14.79
CA PHE A 146 -4.03 -2.26 -14.26
C PHE A 146 -4.95 -1.22 -13.64
N ASN A 147 -6.27 -1.28 -13.88
CA ASN A 147 -7.26 -0.24 -13.53
C ASN A 147 -8.06 -0.56 -12.25
N SER A 148 -7.70 -1.61 -11.52
CA SER A 148 -8.43 -2.13 -10.35
C SER A 148 -8.38 -1.27 -9.08
N GLY A 149 -7.87 -0.03 -9.14
CA GLY A 149 -7.61 0.81 -7.97
C GLY A 149 -8.66 1.87 -7.62
N GLU A 150 -9.67 2.09 -8.46
CA GLU A 150 -10.62 3.21 -8.32
C GLU A 150 -12.04 2.79 -7.87
N GLY A 151 -12.23 1.51 -7.52
CA GLY A 151 -13.52 1.00 -7.04
C GLY A 151 -13.75 1.27 -5.56
N GLU A 152 -14.99 1.59 -5.20
CA GLU A 152 -15.45 1.56 -3.80
C GLU A 152 -15.24 0.16 -3.21
N VAL A 153 -14.94 0.09 -1.91
CA VAL A 153 -14.86 -1.20 -1.22
C VAL A 153 -16.25 -1.83 -1.29
N PRO A 154 -16.41 -3.03 -1.89
CA PRO A 154 -17.73 -3.63 -2.04
C PRO A 154 -18.34 -3.89 -0.66
N GLU A 155 -19.60 -3.46 -0.47
CA GLU A 155 -20.34 -3.66 0.77
C GLU A 155 -20.65 -5.15 1.02
N GLU A 156 -20.79 -5.92 -0.07
CA GLU A 156 -21.11 -7.35 -0.03
C GLU A 156 -20.05 -8.18 -0.76
N LEU A 157 -19.68 -9.33 -0.16
CA LEU A 157 -18.81 -10.33 -0.76
C LEU A 157 -19.52 -11.69 -0.75
N HIS A 158 -19.79 -12.24 -1.93
CA HIS A 158 -20.41 -13.56 -2.07
C HIS A 158 -19.36 -14.66 -2.02
N VAL A 159 -19.50 -15.60 -1.08
CA VAL A 159 -18.61 -16.77 -0.93
C VAL A 159 -19.42 -18.04 -0.70
N ASN A 160 -18.83 -19.19 -0.98
CA ASN A 160 -19.46 -20.47 -0.64
C ASN A 160 -19.50 -20.69 0.89
N ALA A 161 -20.45 -21.51 1.35
CA ALA A 161 -20.70 -21.73 2.77
C ALA A 161 -19.48 -22.32 3.50
N GLU A 162 -18.71 -23.18 2.83
CA GLU A 162 -17.51 -23.82 3.38
C GLU A 162 -16.38 -22.81 3.64
N THR A 163 -16.21 -21.79 2.78
CA THR A 163 -15.21 -20.73 2.98
C THR A 163 -15.67 -19.68 3.98
N LEU A 164 -16.98 -19.50 4.16
CA LEU A 164 -17.54 -18.45 5.02
C LEU A 164 -17.01 -18.51 6.46
N VAL A 165 -16.91 -19.70 7.05
CA VAL A 165 -16.42 -19.87 8.42
C VAL A 165 -14.94 -19.45 8.52
N GLY A 166 -14.11 -19.87 7.56
CA GLY A 166 -12.70 -19.50 7.50
C GLY A 166 -12.50 -17.99 7.26
N LEU A 167 -13.29 -17.42 6.33
CA LEU A 167 -13.24 -16.00 6.01
C LEU A 167 -13.65 -15.14 7.21
N ASN A 168 -14.72 -15.50 7.93
CA ASN A 168 -15.15 -14.79 9.14
C ASN A 168 -14.07 -14.78 10.22
N ARG A 169 -13.31 -15.88 10.39
CA ARG A 169 -12.17 -15.91 11.30
C ARG A 169 -11.06 -14.96 10.87
N ILE A 170 -10.74 -14.91 9.57
CA ILE A 170 -9.73 -13.99 9.03
C ILE A 170 -10.17 -12.53 9.21
N LEU A 171 -11.41 -12.20 8.86
CA LEU A 171 -11.98 -10.86 9.02
C LEU A 171 -11.98 -10.44 10.49
N THR A 172 -12.35 -11.33 11.41
CA THR A 172 -12.30 -11.07 12.85
C THR A 172 -10.88 -10.73 13.30
N ALA A 173 -9.89 -11.53 12.90
CA ALA A 173 -8.49 -11.27 13.21
C ALA A 173 -7.97 -9.95 12.60
N ILE A 174 -8.42 -9.59 11.39
CA ILE A 174 -8.09 -8.29 10.76
C ILE A 174 -8.72 -7.14 11.56
N ILE A 175 -9.99 -7.26 11.97
CA ILE A 175 -10.69 -6.27 12.80
C ILE A 175 -9.99 -6.11 14.14
N GLU A 176 -9.60 -7.20 14.79
CA GLU A 176 -8.85 -7.19 16.05
C GLU A 176 -7.47 -6.54 15.89
N LYS A 177 -6.72 -6.89 14.84
CA LYS A 177 -5.44 -6.23 14.53
C LYS A 177 -5.63 -4.75 14.25
N ARG A 178 -6.71 -4.37 13.55
CA ARG A 178 -7.05 -2.96 13.31
C ARG A 178 -7.35 -2.27 14.63
N ARG A 179 -8.17 -2.86 15.51
CA ARG A 179 -8.46 -2.36 16.87
C ARG A 179 -7.19 -2.22 17.72
N ALA A 180 -6.27 -3.18 17.65
CA ALA A 180 -5.00 -3.14 18.38
C ALA A 180 -4.02 -2.11 17.80
N ALA A 181 -3.99 -1.94 16.47
CA ALA A 181 -3.24 -0.86 15.83
C ALA A 181 -3.80 0.53 16.22
N LEU A 182 -5.11 0.62 16.43
CA LEU A 182 -5.81 1.78 17.00
C LEU A 182 -5.66 1.88 18.55
N GLY A 183 -4.80 1.05 19.16
CA GLY A 183 -4.92 0.58 20.55
C GLY A 183 -3.81 0.98 21.55
N ASN A 184 -3.31 2.22 21.51
CA ASN A 184 -2.89 2.92 22.74
C ASN A 184 -4.08 3.72 23.33
N ARG A 185 -5.25 3.07 23.38
CA ARG A 185 -6.48 3.61 23.96
C ARG A 185 -6.75 2.86 25.28
N PRO A 186 -6.91 3.55 26.43
CA PRO A 186 -7.34 2.90 27.66
C PRO A 186 -8.67 2.18 27.43
N ALA A 187 -8.91 1.08 28.15
CA ALA A 187 -10.07 0.19 28.00
C ALA A 187 -11.46 0.89 28.09
N ASN A 188 -11.48 2.15 28.52
CA ASN A 188 -12.68 2.99 28.64
C ASN A 188 -12.78 4.06 27.54
N ALA A 189 -11.88 4.10 26.54
CA ALA A 189 -11.96 5.07 25.44
C ALA A 189 -13.09 4.65 24.47
N GLY A 190 -14.21 5.37 24.54
CA GLY A 190 -15.37 5.17 23.69
C GLY A 190 -15.03 5.02 22.20
N THR A 191 -15.82 4.19 21.54
CA THR A 191 -15.91 3.99 20.10
C THR A 191 -16.06 5.33 19.37
N GLY A 192 -15.06 5.68 18.56
CA GLY A 192 -15.14 6.79 17.61
C GLY A 192 -15.37 8.18 18.24
N CYS A 193 -15.21 9.20 17.42
CA CYS A 193 -15.71 10.52 17.72
C CYS A 193 -17.25 10.46 17.70
N GLN A 194 -17.91 10.12 18.82
CA GLN A 194 -19.37 9.91 18.87
C GLN A 194 -20.20 11.10 18.35
N HIS A 195 -19.60 12.28 18.37
CA HIS A 195 -20.18 13.52 17.87
C HIS A 195 -19.95 13.77 16.36
N TYR A 196 -19.15 12.93 15.69
CA TYR A 196 -18.81 13.04 14.28
C TYR A 196 -20.02 13.04 13.33
N PRO A 197 -21.02 12.13 13.48
CA PRO A 197 -22.19 12.13 12.59
C PRO A 197 -22.99 13.44 12.61
N TYR A 198 -22.90 14.21 13.70
CA TYR A 198 -23.62 15.48 13.85
C TYR A 198 -22.86 16.68 13.26
N LEU A 199 -21.57 16.49 12.93
CA LEU A 199 -20.70 17.54 12.39
C LEU A 199 -20.21 17.24 10.96
N VAL A 200 -20.34 15.99 10.48
CA VAL A 200 -19.81 15.58 9.17
C VAL A 200 -20.39 16.39 8.02
N ASP A 201 -21.69 16.69 8.03
CA ASP A 201 -22.32 17.47 6.97
C ASP A 201 -21.85 18.93 6.98
N PHE A 202 -21.69 19.53 8.16
CA PHE A 202 -21.13 20.88 8.31
C PHE A 202 -19.68 20.94 7.84
N ILE A 203 -18.90 19.90 8.12
CA ILE A 203 -17.50 19.77 7.68
C ILE A 203 -17.43 19.59 6.17
N ALA A 204 -18.18 18.63 5.61
CA ALA A 204 -18.09 18.21 4.22
C ALA A 204 -18.72 19.21 3.24
N SER A 205 -19.90 19.75 3.56
CA SER A 205 -20.67 20.59 2.64
C SER A 205 -20.44 22.08 2.83
N GLY A 206 -19.93 22.52 3.99
CA GLY A 206 -19.74 23.93 4.34
C GLY A 206 -21.03 24.76 4.49
N ASN A 207 -22.16 24.28 3.97
CA ASN A 207 -23.40 25.04 3.79
C ASN A 207 -24.47 24.73 4.85
N ASN A 208 -24.29 23.67 5.64
CA ASN A 208 -25.25 23.24 6.65
C ASN A 208 -24.83 23.71 8.05
N GLN A 209 -25.73 24.25 8.87
CA GLN A 209 -25.38 24.54 10.28
C GLN A 209 -25.06 23.22 11.03
N PRO A 210 -24.09 23.23 11.97
CA PRO A 210 -23.75 22.04 12.72
C PRO A 210 -24.94 21.61 13.60
N LEU A 211 -25.27 20.32 13.60
CA LEU A 211 -26.42 19.77 14.34
C LEU A 211 -26.20 19.76 15.87
N ILE A 212 -24.96 20.02 16.30
CA ILE A 212 -24.56 20.23 17.68
C ILE A 212 -23.67 21.46 17.77
N ASP A 213 -23.64 22.10 18.95
CA ASP A 213 -22.79 23.27 19.16
C ASP A 213 -21.30 22.92 18.98
N SER A 214 -20.73 23.43 17.88
CA SER A 214 -19.35 23.21 17.47
C SER A 214 -18.32 23.85 18.41
N LYS A 215 -18.75 24.78 19.27
CA LYS A 215 -17.90 25.50 20.24
C LYS A 215 -17.67 24.72 21.53
N LYS A 216 -18.45 23.66 21.77
CA LYS A 216 -18.29 22.79 22.94
C LYS A 216 -16.95 22.05 22.89
N ARG A 217 -16.40 21.78 24.07
CA ARG A 217 -15.10 21.11 24.25
C ARG A 217 -15.25 19.75 24.93
N THR A 218 -14.32 18.85 24.63
CA THR A 218 -14.14 17.54 25.27
C THR A 218 -12.94 17.60 26.21
N LYS A 219 -13.15 17.32 27.50
CA LYS A 219 -12.06 17.18 28.47
C LYS A 219 -11.71 15.69 28.60
N GLY A 220 -10.45 15.34 28.34
CA GLY A 220 -10.01 13.95 28.39
C GLY A 220 -9.59 13.53 29.79
N VAL A 221 -10.43 12.74 30.48
CA VAL A 221 -9.98 11.55 31.23
C VAL A 221 -11.10 10.51 31.15
N GLY A 222 -10.85 9.40 30.45
CA GLY A 222 -11.68 8.18 30.57
C GLY A 222 -13.16 8.31 30.20
N GLY A 223 -13.48 8.22 28.90
CA GLY A 223 -14.66 7.47 28.46
C GLY A 223 -16.07 8.02 28.71
N ILE A 224 -16.26 9.07 29.51
CA ILE A 224 -17.57 9.65 29.77
C ILE A 224 -17.51 11.13 29.40
N ILE A 225 -18.41 11.54 28.50
CA ILE A 225 -18.55 12.90 28.01
C ILE A 225 -18.96 13.81 29.17
N GLY A 226 -18.01 14.49 29.80
CA GLY A 226 -18.28 15.71 30.56
C GLY A 226 -18.30 16.91 29.60
N VAL A 227 -19.47 17.27 29.08
CA VAL A 227 -19.63 18.51 28.29
C VAL A 227 -19.51 19.69 29.25
N GLN A 228 -18.45 20.48 29.17
CA GLN A 228 -18.40 21.78 29.86
C GLN A 228 -19.14 22.84 29.04
N GLY A 229 -19.88 23.69 29.75
CA GLY A 229 -20.46 24.92 29.20
C GLY A 229 -19.39 25.89 28.74
N ASN A 230 -19.79 26.81 27.85
CA ASN A 230 -18.93 27.78 27.17
C ASN A 230 -17.99 28.50 28.14
N ALA A 231 -16.68 28.28 28.00
CA ALA A 231 -15.70 29.20 28.54
C ALA A 231 -15.75 30.49 27.70
N ASN A 232 -15.80 31.64 28.37
CA ASN A 232 -15.89 32.94 27.70
C ASN A 232 -14.71 33.16 26.75
N LEU A 233 -15.01 33.76 25.60
CA LEU A 233 -14.10 33.95 24.47
C LEU A 233 -12.84 34.77 24.81
N GLU A 234 -12.88 35.57 25.88
CA GLU A 234 -11.82 36.51 26.26
C GLU A 234 -10.67 35.90 27.10
N GLU A 235 -10.81 34.67 27.62
CA GLU A 235 -9.77 34.05 28.48
C GLU A 235 -8.71 33.21 27.73
N LEU A 236 -8.71 33.21 26.38
CA LEU A 236 -8.00 32.18 25.59
C LEU A 236 -6.99 32.73 24.56
N GLU A 237 -6.45 33.93 24.77
CA GLU A 237 -5.47 34.57 23.86
C GLU A 237 -4.05 33.98 23.88
N GLU A 238 -3.73 33.04 24.78
CA GLU A 238 -2.44 32.33 24.78
C GLU A 238 -2.65 30.83 24.56
N LEU A 239 -2.62 30.39 23.30
CA LEU A 239 -2.59 28.96 22.94
C LEU A 239 -1.14 28.52 22.68
N ASP A 240 -0.39 28.35 23.76
CA ASP A 240 0.73 27.41 23.80
C ASP A 240 0.22 26.00 24.15
N ALA A 241 1.08 24.99 24.01
CA ALA A 241 0.75 23.57 24.28
C ALA A 241 0.17 23.32 25.69
N THR A 242 0.34 24.27 26.62
CA THR A 242 -0.19 24.25 27.99
C THR A 242 -1.66 24.64 28.11
N GLY A 243 -2.21 25.48 27.22
CA GLY A 243 -3.62 25.88 27.22
C GLY A 243 -4.60 24.74 26.88
N VAL A 244 -4.19 23.83 25.98
CA VAL A 244 -5.00 22.68 25.53
C VAL A 244 -5.24 21.66 26.64
N VAL A 245 -4.31 21.53 27.59
CA VAL A 245 -4.40 20.58 28.72
C VAL A 245 -5.44 21.04 29.76
N LYS A 246 -5.67 22.35 29.94
CA LYS A 246 -6.60 22.89 30.95
C LYS A 246 -8.07 22.86 30.52
N HIS A 247 -8.37 23.11 29.24
CA HIS A 247 -9.74 23.39 28.76
C HIS A 247 -10.36 22.31 27.85
N GLY A 248 -9.62 21.27 27.48
CA GLY A 248 -10.10 20.24 26.55
C GLY A 248 -10.09 20.69 25.09
N ARG A 249 -10.38 19.77 24.16
CA ARG A 249 -10.34 20.01 22.69
C ARG A 249 -11.71 20.36 22.15
N LEU A 250 -11.80 21.22 21.13
CA LEU A 250 -13.08 21.47 20.47
C LEU A 250 -13.66 20.18 19.86
N LEU A 251 -14.97 20.01 19.97
CA LEU A 251 -15.69 18.94 19.27
C LEU A 251 -15.43 19.00 17.76
N LEU A 252 -15.40 20.21 17.21
CA LEU A 252 -15.10 20.42 15.80
C LEU A 252 -13.68 19.93 15.43
N THR A 253 -12.68 20.14 16.29
CA THR A 253 -11.31 19.64 16.08
C THR A 253 -11.26 18.12 16.05
N THR A 254 -11.91 17.45 17.00
CA THR A 254 -11.94 15.99 17.03
C THR A 254 -12.77 15.38 15.89
N ALA A 255 -13.81 16.08 15.43
CA ALA A 255 -14.57 15.68 14.25
C ALA A 255 -13.80 15.91 12.94
N LEU A 256 -13.02 16.98 12.81
CA LEU A 256 -12.11 17.20 11.67
C LEU A 256 -11.00 16.14 11.64
N ALA A 257 -10.45 15.78 12.81
CA ALA A 257 -9.49 14.68 12.92
C ALA A 257 -10.11 13.34 12.49
N GLU A 258 -11.35 13.05 12.93
CA GLU A 258 -12.08 11.85 12.51
C GLU A 258 -12.41 11.87 11.01
N TYR A 259 -12.80 13.04 10.46
CA TYR A 259 -13.03 13.23 9.03
C TYR A 259 -11.77 12.91 8.24
N SER A 260 -10.63 13.50 8.61
CA SER A 260 -9.35 13.24 7.96
C SER A 260 -8.91 11.79 8.14
N ARG A 261 -9.25 11.15 9.27
CA ARG A 261 -8.97 9.72 9.49
C ARG A 261 -9.78 8.81 8.57
N LEU A 262 -11.04 9.15 8.31
CA LEU A 262 -11.95 8.35 7.47
C LEU A 262 -11.73 8.60 5.97
N ASN A 263 -11.55 9.86 5.58
CA ASN A 263 -11.50 10.29 4.18
C ASN A 263 -10.08 10.61 3.69
N GLY A 264 -9.08 10.45 4.56
CA GLY A 264 -7.66 10.71 4.30
C GLY A 264 -7.28 12.19 4.34
N ASN A 265 -8.03 13.05 3.65
CA ASN A 265 -7.82 14.49 3.67
C ASN A 265 -9.03 15.22 4.26
N LEU A 266 -8.81 16.47 4.66
CA LEU A 266 -9.92 17.39 4.92
C LEU A 266 -10.61 17.81 3.60
N PRO A 267 -11.89 18.21 3.64
CA PRO A 267 -12.61 18.67 2.45
C PRO A 267 -11.91 19.83 1.76
N ALA A 268 -11.96 19.86 0.43
CA ALA A 268 -11.42 20.97 -0.35
C ALA A 268 -12.06 22.30 0.09
N GLY A 269 -11.23 23.33 0.27
CA GLY A 269 -11.68 24.65 0.68
C GLY A 269 -12.01 24.80 2.18
N ILE A 270 -11.97 23.74 2.99
CA ILE A 270 -12.25 23.88 4.44
C ILE A 270 -11.24 24.80 5.14
N ARG A 271 -9.99 24.84 4.67
CA ARG A 271 -8.94 25.74 5.19
C ARG A 271 -9.16 27.21 4.79
N ASN A 272 -10.03 27.47 3.82
CA ASN A 272 -10.38 28.83 3.38
C ASN A 272 -11.59 29.39 4.14
N ARG A 273 -12.25 28.56 4.95
CA ARG A 273 -13.34 28.96 5.83
C ARG A 273 -12.86 29.98 6.87
N ARG A 274 -13.66 31.01 7.09
CA ARG A 274 -13.30 32.19 7.91
C ARG A 274 -14.08 32.26 9.21
N GLU A 275 -14.99 31.32 9.44
CA GLU A 275 -15.73 31.17 10.67
C GLU A 275 -14.74 31.00 11.84
N PRO A 276 -14.80 31.85 12.88
CA PRO A 276 -13.81 31.88 13.96
C PRO A 276 -13.57 30.51 14.61
N GLU A 277 -14.64 29.74 14.82
CA GLU A 277 -14.58 28.39 15.36
C GLU A 277 -13.90 27.39 14.43
N MET A 278 -14.05 27.53 13.11
CA MET A 278 -13.41 26.64 12.12
C MET A 278 -11.92 26.93 12.03
N VAL A 279 -11.54 28.21 11.94
CA VAL A 279 -10.13 28.63 11.94
C VAL A 279 -9.43 28.11 13.20
N ARG A 280 -10.07 28.26 14.36
CA ARG A 280 -9.54 27.75 15.63
C ARG A 280 -9.45 26.23 15.66
N ALA A 281 -10.47 25.52 15.16
CA ALA A 281 -10.46 24.06 15.15
C ALA A 281 -9.36 23.49 14.25
N LEU A 282 -9.07 24.15 13.12
CA LEU A 282 -7.97 23.81 12.22
C LEU A 282 -6.59 24.07 12.85
N LEU A 283 -6.41 25.18 13.58
CA LEU A 283 -5.18 25.45 14.33
C LEU A 283 -4.94 24.40 15.42
N GLU A 284 -5.97 24.03 16.19
CA GLU A 284 -5.88 22.95 17.18
C GLU A 284 -5.56 21.59 16.51
N LEU A 285 -6.11 21.33 15.33
CA LEU A 285 -5.82 20.11 14.55
C LEU A 285 -4.37 20.08 14.04
N ASP A 286 -3.86 21.19 13.51
CA ASP A 286 -2.48 21.31 13.04
C ASP A 286 -1.48 21.11 14.19
N ALA A 287 -1.77 21.67 15.37
CA ALA A 287 -1.00 21.42 16.59
C ALA A 287 -1.06 19.93 17.01
N MET A 288 -2.24 19.30 16.98
CA MET A 288 -2.39 17.87 17.29
C MET A 288 -1.60 16.97 16.32
N ASN A 289 -1.55 17.34 15.04
CA ASN A 289 -0.76 16.64 14.02
C ASN A 289 0.75 16.80 14.27
N ALA A 290 1.21 18.02 14.62
CA ALA A 290 2.60 18.30 14.93
C ALA A 290 3.09 17.54 16.19
N GLU A 291 2.21 17.39 17.19
CA GLU A 291 2.49 16.64 18.43
C GLU A 291 2.32 15.12 18.27
N GLY A 292 1.95 14.61 17.09
CA GLY A 292 1.68 13.19 16.86
C GLY A 292 0.49 12.63 17.65
N LYS A 293 -0.40 13.50 18.16
CA LYS A 293 -1.58 13.13 18.96
C LYS A 293 -2.82 12.82 18.11
N VAL A 294 -2.75 12.99 16.79
CA VAL A 294 -3.73 12.45 15.84
C VAL A 294 -3.24 11.11 15.35
N ASP A 295 -4.01 10.06 15.63
CA ASP A 295 -3.75 8.74 15.07
C ASP A 295 -4.11 8.73 13.58
N ASN A 296 -3.12 9.09 12.76
CA ASN A 296 -3.19 9.02 11.31
C ASN A 296 -2.85 7.61 10.80
N SER A 297 -2.90 6.54 11.61
CA SER A 297 -2.54 5.19 11.18
C SER A 297 -3.37 4.70 10.00
N VAL A 298 -4.67 5.01 9.96
CA VAL A 298 -5.56 4.66 8.84
C VAL A 298 -5.19 5.45 7.59
N TYR A 299 -5.03 6.77 7.71
CA TYR A 299 -4.59 7.61 6.59
C TYR A 299 -3.23 7.15 6.07
N ARG A 300 -2.24 6.98 6.95
CA ARG A 300 -0.90 6.48 6.63
C ARG A 300 -0.95 5.10 5.96
N GLN A 301 -1.87 4.22 6.36
CA GLN A 301 -2.08 2.94 5.68
C GLN A 301 -2.64 3.15 4.26
N GLN A 302 -3.60 4.05 4.08
CA GLN A 302 -4.19 4.37 2.77
C GLN A 302 -3.17 5.02 1.82
N ILE A 303 -2.48 6.08 2.24
CA ILE A 303 -1.48 6.75 1.41
C ILE A 303 -0.16 5.98 1.29
N GLY A 304 0.09 5.04 2.20
CA GLY A 304 1.23 4.12 2.17
C GLY A 304 0.99 2.87 1.32
N ASN A 305 -0.12 2.79 0.59
CA ASN A 305 -0.40 1.66 -0.29
C ASN A 305 0.70 1.48 -1.34
N LEU A 306 1.13 0.24 -1.51
CA LEU A 306 2.23 -0.09 -2.40
C LEU A 306 1.76 -0.03 -3.86
N VAL A 307 2.47 0.74 -4.68
CA VAL A 307 2.27 0.80 -6.12
C VAL A 307 3.38 -0.03 -6.76
N ILE A 308 3.08 -1.30 -7.05
CA ILE A 308 4.08 -2.33 -7.39
C ILE A 308 4.92 -1.94 -8.61
N ILE A 309 4.28 -1.48 -9.70
CA ILE A 309 4.98 -1.07 -10.92
C ILE A 309 5.91 0.11 -10.64
N PHE A 310 5.42 1.15 -9.95
CA PHE A 310 6.22 2.32 -9.58
C PHE A 310 7.45 1.90 -8.75
N ASN A 311 7.26 1.11 -7.69
CA ASN A 311 8.34 0.64 -6.84
C ASN A 311 9.37 -0.21 -7.60
N PHE A 312 8.94 -1.05 -8.53
CA PHE A 312 9.86 -1.83 -9.35
C PHE A 312 10.84 -0.93 -10.12
N TYR A 313 10.34 0.08 -10.82
CA TYR A 313 11.17 1.00 -11.58
C TYR A 313 12.00 1.91 -10.67
N LEU A 314 11.44 2.35 -9.54
CA LEU A 314 12.14 3.13 -8.53
C LEU A 314 13.34 2.36 -7.94
N HIS A 315 13.17 1.08 -7.59
CA HIS A 315 14.25 0.22 -7.10
C HIS A 315 15.30 -0.04 -8.18
N CYS A 316 14.88 -0.22 -9.43
CA CYS A 316 15.81 -0.36 -10.55
C CYS A 316 16.66 0.90 -10.76
N ARG A 317 16.07 2.10 -10.64
CA ARG A 317 16.81 3.36 -10.68
C ARG A 317 17.77 3.48 -9.50
N ALA A 318 17.29 3.23 -8.28
CA ALA A 318 18.10 3.33 -7.06
C ALA A 318 19.30 2.36 -7.04
N ALA A 319 19.14 1.16 -7.60
CA ALA A 319 20.19 0.15 -7.73
C ALA A 319 21.18 0.41 -8.89
N GLY A 320 20.90 1.40 -9.76
CA GLY A 320 21.70 1.67 -10.95
C GLY A 320 21.47 0.67 -12.09
N ILE A 321 20.38 -0.10 -12.06
CA ILE A 321 19.93 -0.95 -13.18
C ILE A 321 19.47 -0.06 -14.34
N ILE A 322 18.82 1.06 -14.01
CA ILE A 322 18.47 2.12 -14.95
C ILE A 322 19.46 3.26 -14.68
N ASN A 323 20.34 3.52 -15.64
CA ASN A 323 21.36 4.58 -15.54
C ASN A 323 21.36 5.46 -16.80
N GLY A 324 20.18 5.98 -17.14
CA GLY A 324 19.92 6.75 -18.37
C GLY A 324 18.68 6.26 -19.13
N ALA A 325 18.30 6.98 -20.19
CA ALA A 325 17.07 6.71 -20.95
C ALA A 325 17.09 5.39 -21.75
N ASN A 326 18.27 4.81 -22.00
CA ASN A 326 18.43 3.58 -22.76
C ASN A 326 19.32 2.57 -22.00
N PRO A 327 18.84 1.97 -20.91
CA PRO A 327 19.62 1.00 -20.17
C PRO A 327 19.92 -0.25 -21.02
N PRO A 328 21.05 -0.94 -20.79
CA PRO A 328 21.42 -2.08 -21.62
C PRO A 328 20.39 -3.21 -21.52
N VAL A 329 19.85 -3.62 -22.66
CA VAL A 329 18.84 -4.70 -22.77
C VAL A 329 19.27 -5.97 -22.05
N ASN A 330 20.57 -6.30 -22.09
CA ASN A 330 21.13 -7.47 -21.43
C ASN A 330 21.00 -7.43 -19.90
N VAL A 331 21.03 -6.23 -19.28
CA VAL A 331 20.85 -6.10 -17.83
C VAL A 331 19.41 -6.47 -17.46
N PHE A 332 18.43 -5.97 -18.20
CA PHE A 332 17.02 -6.33 -17.97
C PHE A 332 16.75 -7.80 -18.26
N LYS A 333 17.33 -8.39 -19.31
CA LYS A 333 17.21 -9.85 -19.55
C LYS A 333 17.75 -10.67 -18.37
N ARG A 334 18.92 -10.31 -17.83
CA ARG A 334 19.47 -10.98 -16.64
C ARG A 334 18.60 -10.76 -15.40
N LEU A 335 18.04 -9.55 -15.23
CA LEU A 335 17.12 -9.25 -14.13
C LEU A 335 15.86 -10.13 -14.24
N ASN A 336 15.23 -10.20 -15.41
CA ASN A 336 14.09 -11.06 -15.67
C ASN A 336 14.38 -12.53 -15.34
N LEU A 337 15.47 -13.10 -15.87
CA LEU A 337 15.83 -14.48 -15.58
C LEU A 337 16.12 -14.73 -14.09
N THR A 338 16.72 -13.76 -13.40
CA THR A 338 16.98 -13.83 -11.96
C THR A 338 15.67 -13.81 -11.17
N LEU A 339 14.77 -12.88 -11.48
CA LEU A 339 13.46 -12.77 -10.84
C LEU A 339 12.57 -13.98 -11.15
N HIS A 340 12.64 -14.51 -12.37
CA HIS A 340 11.97 -15.74 -12.75
C HIS A 340 12.49 -16.93 -11.95
N ALA A 341 13.81 -17.07 -11.82
CA ALA A 341 14.39 -18.12 -10.99
C ALA A 341 13.97 -17.96 -9.51
N ILE A 342 13.85 -16.74 -8.99
CA ILE A 342 13.30 -16.49 -7.64
C ILE A 342 11.82 -16.87 -7.57
N GLY A 343 11.02 -16.53 -8.59
CA GLY A 343 9.58 -16.80 -8.65
C GLY A 343 9.21 -18.27 -8.80
N THR A 344 10.07 -19.08 -9.45
CA THR A 344 9.82 -20.52 -9.64
C THR A 344 9.81 -21.34 -8.35
N LYS A 345 10.41 -20.81 -7.28
CA LYS A 345 10.40 -21.43 -5.95
C LYS A 345 10.50 -20.36 -4.88
N ILE A 346 9.47 -20.24 -4.04
CA ILE A 346 9.53 -19.33 -2.88
C ILE A 346 10.64 -19.81 -1.93
N GLN A 347 11.62 -18.96 -1.71
CA GLN A 347 12.78 -19.20 -0.86
C GLN A 347 12.87 -18.17 0.27
N GLY A 348 13.60 -18.55 1.34
CA GLY A 348 13.89 -17.65 2.43
C GLY A 348 14.91 -16.56 2.05
N ARG A 349 14.94 -15.48 2.84
CA ARG A 349 15.78 -14.28 2.67
C ARG A 349 17.22 -14.58 2.24
N ALA A 350 17.90 -15.49 2.91
CA ALA A 350 19.30 -15.79 2.63
C ALA A 350 19.54 -16.29 1.19
N LYS A 351 18.65 -17.16 0.68
CA LYS A 351 18.77 -17.68 -0.68
C LYS A 351 18.37 -16.64 -1.73
N THR A 352 17.31 -15.88 -1.48
CA THR A 352 16.92 -14.75 -2.33
C THR A 352 18.07 -13.75 -2.49
N ASN A 353 18.70 -13.35 -1.38
CA ASN A 353 19.86 -12.46 -1.41
C ASN A 353 21.03 -13.08 -2.20
N MET A 354 21.32 -14.36 -1.98
CA MET A 354 22.36 -15.08 -2.72
C MET A 354 22.10 -15.08 -4.24
N MET A 355 20.87 -15.28 -4.68
CA MET A 355 20.51 -15.24 -6.10
C MET A 355 20.70 -13.86 -6.70
N LEU A 356 20.29 -12.80 -5.99
CA LEU A 356 20.52 -11.42 -6.40
C LEU A 356 22.01 -11.07 -6.47
N THR A 357 22.80 -11.48 -5.47
CA THR A 357 24.27 -11.29 -5.48
C THR A 357 24.92 -12.01 -6.66
N ARG A 358 24.52 -13.26 -6.95
CA ARG A 358 25.08 -14.06 -8.06
C ARG A 358 24.74 -13.50 -9.44
N ALA A 359 23.68 -12.71 -9.58
CA ALA A 359 23.34 -12.05 -10.84
C ALA A 359 24.38 -10.99 -11.27
N GLY A 360 25.23 -10.54 -10.34
CA GLY A 360 26.27 -9.55 -10.59
C GLY A 360 25.75 -8.11 -10.70
N ALA A 361 26.66 -7.15 -10.79
CA ALA A 361 26.30 -5.74 -10.92
C ALA A 361 25.60 -5.44 -12.26
N PRO A 362 24.62 -4.52 -12.30
CA PRO A 362 24.09 -3.73 -11.17
C PRO A 362 23.00 -4.46 -10.35
N ILE A 363 22.54 -5.65 -10.75
CA ILE A 363 21.43 -6.37 -10.09
C ILE A 363 21.74 -6.69 -8.62
N SER A 364 23.00 -7.04 -8.32
CA SER A 364 23.46 -7.29 -6.95
C SER A 364 23.27 -6.10 -6.01
N ASN A 365 23.18 -4.87 -6.52
CA ASN A 365 22.97 -3.67 -5.70
C ASN A 365 21.57 -3.62 -5.06
N LEU A 366 20.59 -4.37 -5.59
CA LEU A 366 19.27 -4.51 -4.95
C LEU A 366 19.38 -5.06 -3.52
N VAL A 367 20.40 -5.87 -3.24
CA VAL A 367 20.66 -6.40 -1.89
C VAL A 367 20.97 -5.27 -0.90
N ASN A 368 21.64 -4.20 -1.36
CA ASN A 368 22.01 -3.05 -0.53
C ASN A 368 20.79 -2.15 -0.22
N LEU A 369 19.71 -2.27 -0.98
CA LEU A 369 18.46 -1.54 -0.76
C LEU A 369 17.53 -2.25 0.24
N LEU A 370 17.87 -3.46 0.68
CA LEU A 370 17.01 -4.25 1.55
C LEU A 370 16.92 -3.65 2.96
N ASN A 371 15.71 -3.30 3.35
CA ASN A 371 15.42 -2.76 4.66
C ASN A 371 15.62 -3.82 5.76
N VAL A 372 16.26 -3.40 6.85
CA VAL A 372 16.72 -4.29 7.94
C VAL A 372 15.64 -4.52 8.99
N THR A 373 14.68 -3.60 9.15
CA THR A 373 13.78 -3.52 10.32
C THR A 373 12.42 -4.18 10.09
N GLY A 374 11.94 -4.31 8.85
CA GLY A 374 10.77 -5.14 8.51
C GLY A 374 9.45 -4.78 9.22
N SER A 375 9.22 -3.49 9.51
CA SER A 375 8.05 -2.97 10.22
C SER A 375 6.81 -2.82 9.32
N LYS A 376 5.61 -2.87 9.91
CA LYS A 376 4.33 -2.54 9.23
C LYS A 376 4.24 -1.07 8.79
N HIS A 377 5.02 -0.19 9.42
CA HIS A 377 5.11 1.24 9.10
C HIS A 377 6.40 1.60 8.38
N GLN A 378 7.16 0.60 7.90
CA GLN A 378 8.34 0.83 7.08
C GLN A 378 7.97 1.68 5.85
N PRO A 379 8.90 2.49 5.32
CA PRO A 379 8.60 3.27 4.13
C PRO A 379 8.10 2.40 2.97
N PRO A 380 7.05 2.83 2.25
CA PRO A 380 6.47 2.04 1.17
C PRO A 380 7.44 1.84 0.00
N TYR A 381 8.33 2.80 -0.23
CA TYR A 381 9.39 2.73 -1.24
C TYR A 381 10.61 1.90 -0.82
N CYS A 382 10.71 1.41 0.42
CA CYS A 382 11.82 0.53 0.81
C CYS A 382 11.61 -0.90 0.31
N LEU A 383 12.64 -1.48 -0.28
CA LEU A 383 12.67 -2.90 -0.62
C LEU A 383 12.96 -3.72 0.65
N ASN A 384 12.40 -4.92 0.79
CA ASN A 384 12.81 -5.89 1.81
C ASN A 384 12.74 -7.29 1.21
N SER A 385 13.21 -8.31 1.93
CA SER A 385 13.29 -9.67 1.37
C SER A 385 11.95 -10.26 0.95
N ARG A 386 10.83 -9.80 1.53
CA ARG A 386 9.47 -10.22 1.12
C ARG A 386 9.01 -9.43 -0.09
N ARG A 387 9.31 -8.12 -0.16
CA ARG A 387 8.99 -7.24 -1.29
C ARG A 387 9.82 -7.52 -2.55
N VAL A 388 10.86 -8.35 -2.49
CA VAL A 388 11.50 -8.88 -3.71
C VAL A 388 10.51 -9.63 -4.59
N TYR A 389 9.49 -10.29 -4.00
CA TYR A 389 8.44 -10.96 -4.76
C TYR A 389 7.49 -9.98 -5.46
N ASP A 390 7.40 -8.72 -5.03
CA ASP A 390 6.70 -7.66 -5.78
C ASP A 390 7.44 -7.35 -7.08
N LEU A 391 8.77 -7.52 -7.13
CA LEU A 391 9.54 -7.38 -8.37
C LEU A 391 9.29 -8.56 -9.32
N VAL A 392 9.06 -9.75 -8.75
CA VAL A 392 8.74 -10.97 -9.52
C VAL A 392 7.40 -10.82 -10.24
N SER A 393 6.39 -10.21 -9.62
CA SER A 393 5.08 -10.01 -10.26
C SER A 393 5.13 -9.07 -11.46
N VAL A 394 6.08 -8.12 -11.47
CA VAL A 394 6.29 -7.20 -12.61
C VAL A 394 7.10 -7.85 -13.72
N PHE A 395 8.21 -8.53 -13.39
CA PHE A 395 9.22 -8.88 -14.39
C PHE A 395 9.80 -10.30 -14.25
N GLY A 396 9.22 -11.17 -13.43
CA GLY A 396 9.69 -12.55 -13.20
C GLY A 396 8.68 -13.65 -13.54
N ILE A 397 7.44 -13.32 -13.93
CA ILE A 397 6.41 -14.34 -14.21
C ILE A 397 6.69 -15.13 -15.49
N ILE A 398 7.23 -14.47 -16.51
CA ILE A 398 7.51 -15.06 -17.83
C ILE A 398 9.02 -15.04 -18.06
N LYS A 399 9.52 -16.11 -18.67
CA LYS A 399 10.94 -16.33 -18.96
C LYS A 399 11.34 -15.76 -20.31
#